data_AF-T1A4J3-F1
#
_entry.id   AF-T1A4J3-F1
#
_cell.length_a   1.000
_cell.length_b   1.000
_cell.length_c   1.000
_cell.angle_alpha   90.00
_cell.angle_beta   90.00
_cell.angle_gamma   90.00
#
_symmetry.space_group_name_H-M   'P 1'
#
loop_
_entity.id
_entity.type
_entity.pdbx_description
1 polymer ?
#
loop_
_entity_poly.entity_id
_entity_poly.type
_entity_poly.pdbx_seq_one_letter_code
_entity_poly.pdbx_strand_id
1 'polypeptide(L)' 'SGQFRVRIPPEVHRALAVQAAEQGASLNRLASA' A
#
# COMPACT_ATOMS: atom_id res chain seq x y z
N SER A 1 -1.02 16.65 -7.29
CA SER A 1 -0.74 15.25 -6.92
C SER A 1 0.28 15.23 -5.79
N GLY A 2 -0.18 15.18 -4.54
CA GLY A 2 0.72 15.11 -3.38
C GLY A 2 1.34 13.73 -3.24
N GLN A 3 2.64 13.65 -2.95
CA GLN A 3 3.29 12.38 -2.59
C GLN A 3 2.97 12.09 -1.11
N PHE A 4 2.20 11.04 -0.85
CA PHE A 4 1.98 10.52 0.50
C PHE A 4 3.07 9.49 0.82
N ARG A 5 3.93 9.79 1.80
CA ARG A 5 5.04 8.92 2.21
C ARG A 5 4.88 8.56 3.69
N VAL A 6 4.43 7.34 3.96
CA VAL A 6 4.31 6.79 5.31
C VAL A 6 5.33 5.66 5.47
N ARG A 7 5.99 5.62 6.63
CA ARG A 7 6.86 4.49 6.98
C ARG A 7 6.02 3.44 7.69
N ILE A 8 6.08 2.22 7.18
CA ILE A 8 5.41 1.05 7.78
C ILE A 8 6.42 -0.07 8.00
N PRO A 9 6.21 -0.95 8.98
CA PRO A 9 7.00 -2.16 9.15
C PRO A 9 6.97 -3.04 7.88
N PRO A 10 8.04 -3.81 7.62
CA PRO A 10 8.15 -4.63 6.39
C PRO A 10 7.05 -5.70 6.29
N GLU A 11 6.56 -6.23 7.41
CA GLU A 11 5.45 -7.19 7.46
C GLU A 11 4.14 -6.60 6.91
N VAL A 12 3.82 -5.36 7.30
CA VAL A 12 2.64 -4.62 6.87
C VAL A 12 2.78 -4.25 5.39
N HIS A 13 3.98 -3.83 4.96
CA HIS A 13 4.24 -3.55 3.55
C HIS A 13 4.00 -4.77 2.67
N ARG A 14 4.48 -5.94 3.10
CA ARG A 14 4.30 -7.19 2.36
C ARG A 14 2.82 -7.58 2.27
N ALA A 15 2.09 -7.47 3.38
CA ALA A 15 0.65 -7.78 3.39
C ALA A 15 -0.15 -6.85 2.46
N LEU A 16 0.15 -5.55 2.46
CA LEU A 16 -0.50 -4.57 1.58
C LEU A 16 -0.11 -4.78 0.12
N ALA A 17 1.15 -5.14 -0.17
CA ALA A 17 1.61 -5.39 -1.52
C ALA A 17 0.95 -6.63 -2.14
N VAL A 18 0.75 -7.68 -1.36
CA VAL A 18 0.01 -8.87 -1.80
C VAL A 18 -1.45 -8.51 -2.09
N GLN A 19 -2.14 -7.86 -1.15
CA GLN A 19 -3.54 -7.44 -1.34
C GLN A 19 -3.72 -6.50 -2.54
N ALA A 20 -2.78 -5.57 -2.74
CA ALA A 20 -2.77 -4.68 -3.89
C ALA A 20 -2.65 -5.46 -5.22
N ALA A 21 -1.76 -6.45 -5.27
CA ALA A 21 -1.57 -7.29 -6.44
C ALA A 21 -2.82 -8.15 -6.74
N GLU A 22 -3.47 -8.69 -5.72
CA GLU A 22 -4.70 -9.49 -5.86
C GLU A 22 -5.89 -8.65 -6.34
N GLN A 23 -6.02 -7.42 -5.85
CA GLN A 23 -7.14 -6.54 -6.18
C GLN A 23 -6.91 -5.72 -7.46
N GLY A 24 -5.72 -5.81 -8.08
CA GLY A 24 -5.32 -4.93 -9.18
C GLY A 24 -5.34 -3.45 -8.79
N ALA A 25 -5.21 -3.14 -7.50
CA ALA A 25 -5.26 -1.80 -6.95
C ALA A 25 -3.85 -1.31 -6.61
N SER A 26 -3.62 0.00 -6.68
CA SER A 26 -2.34 0.56 -6.27
C SER A 26 -2.20 0.52 -4.74
N LEU A 27 -0.99 0.25 -4.23
CA LEU A 27 -0.68 0.35 -2.80
C LEU A 27 -1.11 1.71 -2.22
N ASN A 28 -0.93 2.79 -2.99
CA ASN A 28 -1.33 4.13 -2.58
C ASN A 28 -2.85 4.28 -2.37
N ARG A 29 -3.68 3.47 -3.04
CA ARG A 29 -5.13 3.46 -2.78
C ARG A 29 -5.46 2.74 -1.48
N LEU A 30 -4.80 1.63 -1.18
CA LEU A 30 -5.00 0.89 0.07
C LEU A 30 -4.43 1.62 1.29
N ALA A 31 -3.33 2.37 1.13
CA ALA A 31 -2.69 3.10 2.20
C ALA A 31 -3.30 4.50 2.48
N SER A 32 -4.18 4.98 1.60
CA SER A 32 -4.82 6.30 1.72
C SER A 32 -6.28 6.24 2.16
N ALA A 33 -6.80 5.03 2.39
CA ALA A 33 -8.14 4.80 2.94
C ALA A 33 -8.17 5.06 4.46
#